data_AF-A0AAW9PSM4-F1
#
_entry.id   AF-A0AAW9PSM4-F1
#
_cell.length_a   1.000
_cell.length_b   1.000
_cell.length_c   1.000
_cell.angle_alpha   90.00
_cell.angle_beta   90.00
_cell.angle_gamma   90.00
#
_symmetry.space_group_name_H-M   'P 1'
#
loop_
_entity.id
_entity.type
_entity.pdbx_description
1 polymer ?
#
loop_
_entity_poly.entity_id
_entity_poly.type
_entity_poly.pdbx_seq_one_letter_code
_entity_poly.pdbx_strand_id
1 'polypeptide(L)'
;MTKVIITDLDPIVIKKLQKQAVQRGRSLEAELKYLIESAVLNPYQFAANLPLIPLEDLQQSVQKSLKESGYDSREKIIELVQEVKKEIANERESFKPQ
;
A
#
# COMPACT_ATOMS: atom_id res chain seq x y z
N MET A 1 0.37 2.28 -22.87
CA MET A 1 1.39 1.44 -22.22
C MET A 1 1.81 2.13 -20.94
N THR A 2 1.51 1.55 -19.78
CA THR A 2 1.80 2.18 -18.47
C THR A 2 3.23 1.81 -18.06
N LYS A 3 4.09 2.80 -17.86
CA LYS A 3 5.45 2.60 -17.36
C LYS A 3 5.44 2.80 -15.85
N VAL A 4 5.78 1.77 -15.09
CA VAL A 4 5.86 1.82 -13.63
C VAL A 4 7.33 1.80 -13.22
N ILE A 5 7.74 2.74 -12.37
CA ILE A 5 9.09 2.81 -11.82
C ILE A 5 9.00 2.42 -10.35
N ILE A 6 9.76 1.40 -9.94
CA ILE A 6 9.87 0.98 -8.54
C ILE A 6 11.24 1.46 -8.05
N THR A 7 11.27 2.40 -7.11
CA THR A 7 12.50 2.92 -6.50
C THR A 7 12.74 2.28 -5.14
N ASP A 8 13.97 2.43 -4.62
CA ASP A 8 14.34 2.09 -3.23
C ASP A 8 14.15 0.62 -2.84
N LEU A 9 14.16 -0.30 -3.82
CA LEU A 9 14.18 -1.73 -3.58
C LEU A 9 15.50 -2.16 -2.94
N ASP A 10 15.41 -2.85 -1.80
CA ASP A 10 16.55 -3.44 -1.13
C ASP A 10 17.34 -4.37 -2.10
N PRO A 11 18.68 -4.18 -2.24
CA PRO A 11 19.50 -5.00 -3.13
C PRO A 11 19.43 -6.51 -2.87
N ILE A 12 19.18 -6.92 -1.61
CA ILE A 12 18.98 -8.32 -1.23
C ILE A 12 17.67 -8.85 -1.80
N VAL A 13 16.61 -8.03 -1.77
CA VAL A 13 15.31 -8.37 -2.35
C VAL A 13 15.42 -8.52 -3.87
N ILE A 14 16.13 -7.60 -4.53
CA ILE A 14 16.38 -7.68 -5.99
C ILE A 14 17.09 -9.00 -6.35
N LYS A 15 18.16 -9.37 -5.63
CA LYS A 15 18.88 -10.63 -5.88
C LYS A 15 18.00 -11.86 -5.70
N LYS A 16 17.16 -11.88 -4.66
CA LYS A 16 16.22 -12.99 -4.42
C LYS A 16 15.20 -13.10 -5.55
N LEU A 17 14.59 -11.98 -5.95
CA LEU A 17 13.62 -11.92 -7.04
C LEU A 17 14.23 -12.35 -8.36
N GLN A 18 15.47 -11.93 -8.64
CA GLN A 18 16.16 -12.34 -9.86
C GLN A 18 16.45 -13.85 -9.89
N LYS A 19 16.88 -14.42 -8.75
CA LYS A 19 17.06 -15.88 -8.61
C LYS A 19 15.74 -16.62 -8.84
N GLN A 20 14.64 -16.13 -8.26
CA GLN A 20 13.31 -16.71 -8.42
C GLN A 20 12.82 -16.64 -9.87
N ALA A 21 13.03 -15.51 -10.55
CA ALA A 21 12.66 -15.33 -11.95
C ALA A 21 13.39 -16.34 -12.84
N VAL A 22 14.71 -16.49 -12.66
CA VAL A 22 15.52 -17.48 -13.41
C VAL A 22 15.04 -18.91 -13.17
N GLN A 23 14.74 -19.28 -11.92
CA GLN A 23 14.21 -20.60 -11.59
C GLN A 23 12.86 -20.89 -12.26
N ARG A 24 12.07 -19.85 -12.52
CA ARG A 24 10.76 -19.94 -13.17
C ARG A 24 10.83 -19.72 -14.69
N GLY A 25 12.03 -19.56 -15.25
CA GLY A 25 12.22 -19.31 -16.69
C GLY A 25 11.68 -17.95 -17.15
N ARG A 26 11.64 -16.95 -16.26
CA ARG A 26 11.09 -15.62 -16.51
C ARG A 26 12.18 -14.54 -16.39
N SER A 27 11.95 -13.40 -17.03
CA SER A 27 12.71 -12.18 -16.73
C SER A 27 12.30 -11.61 -15.37
N LEU A 28 13.17 -10.80 -14.77
CA LEU A 28 12.87 -10.09 -13.52
C LEU A 28 11.61 -9.20 -13.66
N GLU A 29 11.48 -8.51 -14.80
CA GLU A 29 10.31 -7.67 -15.09
C GLU A 29 9.02 -8.50 -15.16
N ALA A 30 9.04 -9.65 -15.84
CA ALA A 30 7.88 -10.53 -15.94
C ALA A 30 7.48 -11.11 -14.57
N GLU A 31 8.46 -11.40 -13.70
CA GLU A 31 8.19 -11.87 -12.34
C GLU A 31 7.61 -10.76 -11.45
N LEU A 32 8.15 -9.53 -11.53
CA LEU A 32 7.59 -8.37 -10.83
C LEU A 32 6.16 -8.09 -11.25
N LYS A 33 5.90 -8.09 -12.57
CA LYS A 33 4.56 -7.93 -13.12
C LYS A 33 3.60 -8.99 -12.57
N TYR A 34 3.99 -10.26 -12.63
CA TYR A 34 3.19 -11.36 -12.11
C TYR A 34 2.88 -11.21 -10.61
N LEU A 35 3.84 -10.79 -9.80
CA LEU A 35 3.64 -10.59 -8.36
C LEU A 35 2.65 -9.45 -8.08
N ILE A 36 2.77 -8.32 -8.80
CA ILE A 36 1.87 -7.18 -8.66
C ILE A 36 0.45 -7.58 -9.09
N GLU A 37 0.30 -8.23 -10.25
CA GLU A 37 -0.99 -8.71 -10.73
C GLU A 37 -1.62 -9.71 -9.76
N SER A 38 -0.82 -10.64 -9.22
CA SER A 38 -1.29 -11.62 -8.24
C SER A 38 -1.72 -10.96 -6.92
N ALA A 39 -1.01 -9.93 -6.47
CA ALA A 39 -1.35 -9.18 -5.26
C ALA A 39 -2.64 -8.37 -5.43
N VAL A 40 -2.87 -7.81 -6.62
CA VAL A 40 -4.11 -7.10 -6.95
C VAL A 40 -5.30 -8.07 -7.04
N LEU A 41 -5.11 -9.24 -7.66
CA LEU A 41 -6.18 -10.22 -7.87
C LEU A 41 -6.50 -11.04 -6.61
N ASN A 42 -5.51 -11.28 -5.73
CA ASN A 42 -5.66 -12.09 -4.52
C ASN A 42 -5.07 -11.39 -3.28
N PRO A 43 -5.58 -10.23 -2.88
CA PRO A 43 -5.00 -9.42 -1.81
C PRO A 43 -4.97 -10.15 -0.47
N TYR A 44 -5.94 -11.04 -0.22
CA TYR A 44 -6.03 -11.81 1.02
C TYR A 44 -4.92 -12.86 1.19
N GLN A 45 -4.36 -13.42 0.10
CA GLN A 45 -3.26 -14.39 0.20
C GLN A 45 -1.92 -13.72 0.54
N PHE A 46 -1.73 -12.47 0.11
CA PHE A 46 -0.58 -11.66 0.49
C PHE A 46 -0.75 -11.07 1.90
N ALA A 47 -1.97 -10.65 2.25
CA ALA A 47 -2.28 -10.16 3.59
C ALA A 47 -2.18 -11.25 4.68
N ALA A 48 -2.51 -12.51 4.36
CA ALA A 48 -2.41 -13.63 5.28
C ALA A 48 -0.97 -13.96 5.73
N ASN A 49 0.05 -13.50 4.98
CA ASN A 49 1.47 -13.69 5.31
C ASN A 49 2.13 -12.42 5.88
N LEU A 50 1.40 -11.31 6.00
CA LEU A 50 1.88 -10.17 6.76
C LEU A 50 1.74 -10.50 8.25
N PRO A 51 2.80 -10.31 9.07
CA PRO A 51 2.64 -10.43 10.51
C PRO A 51 1.52 -9.48 10.93
N LEU A 52 0.48 -10.04 11.53
CA LEU A 52 -0.61 -9.25 12.09
C LEU A 52 0.00 -8.41 13.22
N ILE A 53 0.03 -7.10 13.02
CA ILE A 53 0.34 -6.18 14.11
C ILE A 53 -0.79 -6.30 15.15
N PRO A 54 -0.45 -6.43 16.45
CA PRO A 54 -1.43 -6.31 17.51
C PRO A 54 -2.23 -5.02 17.34
N LEU A 55 -3.52 -5.07 17.69
CA LEU A 55 -4.40 -3.91 17.55
C LEU A 55 -3.88 -2.73 18.39
N GLU A 56 -3.32 -3.03 19.55
CA GLU A 56 -2.74 -2.07 20.48
C GLU A 56 -1.53 -1.34 19.86
N ASP A 57 -0.66 -2.08 19.18
CA ASP A 57 0.52 -1.52 18.51
C ASP A 57 0.12 -0.64 17.33
N LEU A 58 -0.89 -1.07 16.56
CA LEU A 58 -1.48 -0.25 15.51
C LEU A 58 -2.07 1.03 16.07
N GLN A 59 -2.88 0.94 17.13
CA GLN A 59 -3.49 2.10 17.78
C GLN A 59 -2.45 3.10 18.26
N GLN A 60 -1.40 2.64 18.94
CA GLN A 60 -0.31 3.50 19.42
C GLN A 60 0.44 4.15 18.27
N SER A 61 0.77 3.39 17.22
CA SER A 61 1.45 3.93 16.04
C SER A 61 0.61 5.00 15.35
N VAL A 62 -0.69 4.75 15.15
CA VAL A 62 -1.61 5.72 14.52
C VAL A 62 -1.74 6.97 15.37
N GLN A 63 -1.95 6.81 16.68
CA GLN A 63 -2.08 7.94 17.59
C GLN A 63 -0.81 8.81 17.62
N LYS A 64 0.37 8.18 17.62
CA LYS A 64 1.65 8.87 17.58
C LYS A 64 1.79 9.68 16.28
N SER A 65 1.57 9.07 15.12
CA SER A 65 1.68 9.74 13.82
C SER A 65 0.70 10.91 13.69
N LEU A 66 -0.54 10.77 14.17
CA LEU A 66 -1.53 11.84 14.18
C LEU A 66 -1.05 13.02 15.03
N LYS A 67 -0.54 12.73 16.23
CA LYS A 67 -0.02 13.76 17.14
C LYS A 67 1.20 14.47 16.56
N GLU A 68 2.16 13.74 16.00
CA GLU A 68 3.36 14.31 15.37
C GLU A 68 3.02 15.17 14.14
N SER A 69 1.93 14.84 13.44
CA SER A 69 1.40 15.63 12.31
C SER A 69 0.53 16.81 12.74
N GLY A 70 0.38 17.08 14.04
CA GLY A 70 -0.38 18.22 14.57
C GLY A 70 -1.85 17.94 14.89
N TYR A 71 -2.33 16.71 14.70
CA TYR A 71 -3.67 16.23 15.07
C TYR A 71 -3.68 15.67 16.50
N ASP A 72 -3.36 16.53 17.46
CA ASP A 72 -3.21 16.21 18.88
C ASP A 72 -4.50 16.32 19.70
N SER A 73 -5.60 16.75 19.09
CA SER A 73 -6.92 16.84 19.71
C SER A 73 -7.99 16.08 18.94
N ARG A 74 -9.07 15.74 19.63
CA ARG A 74 -10.22 15.05 19.05
C ARG A 74 -10.85 15.86 17.92
N GLU A 75 -10.94 17.18 18.09
CA GLU A 75 -11.55 18.11 17.13
C GLU A 75 -10.77 18.11 15.82
N LYS A 76 -9.44 18.20 15.89
CA LYS A 76 -8.58 18.15 14.70
C LYS A 76 -8.67 16.82 13.97
N ILE A 77 -8.76 15.70 14.70
CA ILE A 77 -8.96 14.38 14.09
C ILE A 77 -10.33 14.30 13.40
N ILE A 78 -11.38 14.85 14.01
CA ILE A 78 -12.72 14.90 13.41
C ILE A 78 -12.69 15.71 12.12
N GLU A 79 -12.02 16.87 12.11
CA GLU A 79 -11.85 17.72 10.92
C GLU A 79 -11.14 16.96 9.79
N LEU A 80 -10.02 16.30 10.09
CA LEU A 80 -9.29 15.47 9.12
C LEU A 80 -10.19 14.39 8.51
N VAL A 81 -10.95 13.67 9.33
CA VAL A 81 -11.86 12.63 8.85
C VAL A 81 -12.97 13.22 7.97
N GLN A 82 -13.47 14.41 8.28
CA GLN A 82 -14.46 15.09 7.45
C GLN A 82 -13.87 15.54 6.11
N GLU A 83 -12.64 16.04 6.09
CA GLU A 83 -11.92 16.43 4.87
C GLU A 83 -11.71 15.24 3.94
N VAL A 84 -11.16 14.14 4.46
CA VAL A 84 -10.95 12.89 3.69
C VAL A 84 -12.27 12.36 3.13
N LYS A 85 -13.37 12.40 3.92
CA LYS A 85 -14.69 11.99 3.43
C LYS A 85 -15.18 12.85 2.26
N LYS A 86 -14.94 14.17 2.31
CA LYS A 86 -15.29 15.07 1.21
C LYS A 86 -14.44 14.80 -0.03
N GLU A 87 -13.14 14.60 0.14
CA GLU A 87 -12.23 14.25 -0.96
C GLU A 87 -12.66 12.96 -1.67
N ILE A 88 -12.92 11.90 -0.91
CA ILE A 88 -13.41 10.62 -1.46
C ILE A 88 -14.75 10.80 -2.19
N ALA A 89 -15.66 11.60 -1.64
CA ALA A 89 -16.93 11.88 -2.30
C ALA A 89 -16.71 12.60 -3.63
N ASN A 90 -15.86 13.63 -3.66
CA ASN A 90 -15.54 14.41 -4.85
C ASN A 90 -14.86 13.56 -5.94
N GLU A 91 -13.93 12.68 -5.55
CA GLU A 91 -13.30 11.74 -6.47
C GLU A 91 -14.33 10.79 -7.09
N ARG A 92 -15.25 10.25 -6.28
CA ARG A 92 -16.33 9.37 -6.77
C ARG A 92 -17.28 10.07 -7.74
N GLU A 93 -17.52 11.36 -7.55
CA GLU A 93 -18.33 12.14 -8.48
C GLU A 93 -17.58 12.45 -9.78
N SER A 94 -16.27 12.69 -9.69
CA SER A 94 -15.39 12.90 -10.84
C SER A 94 -15.26 11.65 -11.73
N PHE A 95 -15.52 10.47 -11.16
CA PHE A 95 -15.51 9.17 -11.87
C PHE A 95 -16.89 8.70 -12.33
N LYS A 96 -17.97 9.50 -12.19
CA LYS A 96 -19.26 9.15 -12.82
C LYS A 96 -19.13 9.34 -14.35
N PRO A 97 -19.35 8.29 -15.18
CA PRO A 97 -19.34 8.46 -16.62
C PRO A 97 -20.49 9.39 -17.05
N GLN A 98 -20.18 10.36 -17.91
CA GLN A 98 -21.17 11.20 -18.61
C GLN A 98 -22.00 10.37 -19.59
#